data_AF-A0A2H0Z080-F1
#
_entry.id   AF-A0A2H0Z080-F1
#
_cell.length_a   1.000
_cell.length_b   1.000
_cell.length_c   1.000
_cell.angle_alpha   90.00
_cell.angle_beta   90.00
_cell.angle_gamma   90.00
#
_symmetry.space_group_name_H-M   'P 1'
#
loop_
_entity.id
_entity.type
_entity.pdbx_description
1 polymer ?
#
loop_
_entity_poly.entity_id
_entity_poly.type
_entity_poly.pdbx_seq_one_letter_code
_entity_poly.pdbx_strand_id
1 'polypeptide(L)'
;MKKCLIVGGGLAGLSSAVSLAKQNVNVYLIEASPKFGGRTYSFVDKKSGDEIDNGQHLLLGCYYETLEFIKSIGATNLFNFQHKLELNFVTRDKIKHQLKATDLPYPFGLFFGLLNYEALSIFDKIKIIFIFAQLPFLQSEKYLNHSVEDWLIEQGQSRNCIKSFWEIIAVGALNSKLK
;
A
#
# COMPACT_ATOMS: atom_id res chain seq x y z
N MET A 1 37.74 9.68 -1.65
CA MET A 1 36.29 9.39 -1.70
C MET A 1 36.07 7.89 -1.75
N LYS A 2 35.15 7.36 -0.95
CA LYS A 2 34.75 5.94 -1.04
C LYS A 2 34.00 5.72 -2.36
N LYS A 3 34.12 4.52 -2.94
CA LYS A 3 33.40 4.09 -4.15
C LYS A 3 32.44 2.95 -3.80
N CYS A 4 31.27 2.92 -4.41
CA CYS A 4 30.29 1.85 -4.24
C CYS A 4 29.69 1.48 -5.60
N LEU A 5 29.56 0.18 -5.87
CA LEU A 5 28.81 -0.35 -7.01
C LEU A 5 27.48 -0.90 -6.50
N ILE A 6 26.38 -0.42 -7.07
CA ILE A 6 25.03 -0.89 -6.82
C ILE A 6 24.57 -1.66 -8.04
N VAL A 7 24.11 -2.89 -7.83
CA VAL A 7 23.56 -3.75 -8.88
C VAL A 7 22.05 -3.80 -8.74
N GLY A 8 21.34 -3.25 -9.72
CA GLY A 8 19.89 -3.13 -9.75
C GLY A 8 19.41 -1.68 -9.62
N GLY A 9 18.64 -1.23 -10.61
CA GLY A 9 18.06 0.09 -10.75
C GLY A 9 16.60 0.21 -10.33
N GLY A 10 16.10 -0.72 -9.50
CA GLY A 10 14.80 -0.60 -8.84
C GLY A 10 14.81 0.42 -7.69
N LEU A 11 13.66 0.66 -7.07
CA LEU A 11 13.54 1.62 -5.94
C LEU A 11 14.59 1.41 -4.84
N ALA A 12 14.88 0.16 -4.46
CA ALA A 12 15.90 -0.13 -3.44
C ALA A 12 17.31 0.31 -3.86
N GLY A 13 17.68 0.12 -5.13
CA GLY A 13 18.98 0.54 -5.65
C GLY A 13 19.07 2.05 -5.81
N LEU A 14 18.01 2.68 -6.32
CA LEU A 14 17.92 4.13 -6.46
C LEU A 14 17.95 4.83 -5.09
N SER A 15 17.21 4.34 -4.10
CA SER A 15 17.22 4.91 -2.75
C SER A 15 18.58 4.74 -2.06
N SER A 16 19.23 3.59 -2.25
CA SER A 16 20.59 3.36 -1.78
C SER A 16 21.59 4.30 -2.42
N ALA A 17 21.49 4.53 -3.74
CA ALA A 17 22.34 5.46 -4.48
C ALA A 17 22.21 6.89 -3.95
N VAL A 18 20.97 7.36 -3.75
CA VAL A 18 20.70 8.69 -3.20
C VAL A 18 21.24 8.83 -1.77
N SER A 19 21.03 7.82 -0.92
CA SER A 19 21.53 7.81 0.46
C SER A 19 23.06 7.88 0.52
N LEU A 20 23.76 7.11 -0.31
CA LEU A 20 25.22 7.10 -0.40
C LEU A 20 25.78 8.38 -1.03
N ALA A 21 25.13 8.90 -2.07
CA ALA A 21 25.53 10.16 -2.71
C ALA A 21 25.48 11.34 -1.72
N LYS A 22 24.45 11.41 -0.86
CA LYS A 22 24.36 12.40 0.22
C LYS A 22 25.54 12.35 1.20
N GLN A 23 26.19 11.19 1.32
CA GLN A 23 27.37 10.98 2.16
C GLN A 23 28.69 11.17 1.39
N ASN A 24 28.67 11.80 0.21
CA ASN A 24 29.83 12.01 -0.66
C ASN A 24 30.55 10.71 -1.07
N VAL A 25 29.80 9.60 -1.16
CA VAL A 25 30.28 8.36 -1.76
C VAL A 25 30.09 8.43 -3.27
N ASN A 26 31.13 8.06 -4.03
CA ASN A 26 31.04 7.96 -5.49
C ASN A 26 30.32 6.65 -5.86
N VAL A 27 29.08 6.76 -6.32
CA VAL A 27 28.20 5.63 -6.61
C VAL A 27 28.21 5.33 -8.11
N TYR A 28 28.44 4.06 -8.43
CA TYR A 28 28.17 3.49 -9.74
C TYR A 28 26.93 2.63 -9.60
N LEU A 29 25.89 2.89 -10.37
CA LEU A 29 24.68 2.07 -10.39
C LEU A 29 24.57 1.43 -11.77
N ILE A 30 24.40 0.11 -11.79
CA ILE A 30 24.17 -0.65 -13.01
C ILE A 30 22.80 -1.32 -12.95
N GLU A 31 22.09 -1.33 -14.06
CA GLU A 31 20.78 -1.95 -14.23
C GLU A 31 20.79 -2.79 -15.50
N ALA A 32 20.23 -4.00 -15.44
CA ALA A 32 20.27 -4.95 -16.54
C ALA A 32 19.20 -4.64 -17.62
N SER A 33 18.06 -4.09 -17.22
CA SER A 33 16.97 -3.71 -18.10
C SER A 33 17.21 -2.34 -18.76
N PRO A 34 16.50 -2.00 -19.85
CA PRO A 34 16.71 -0.74 -20.57
C PRO A 34 16.15 0.49 -19.84
N LYS A 35 15.69 0.35 -18.58
CA LYS A 35 15.05 1.41 -17.80
C LYS A 35 15.31 1.23 -16.30
N PHE A 36 15.19 2.33 -15.56
CA PHE A 36 15.17 2.30 -14.10
C PHE A 36 13.75 2.04 -13.55
N GLY A 37 13.64 1.91 -12.23
CA GLY A 37 12.39 1.70 -11.51
C GLY A 37 12.11 0.23 -11.17
N GLY A 38 12.68 -0.72 -11.91
CA GLY A 38 12.46 -2.15 -11.65
C GLY A 38 10.99 -2.51 -11.85
N ARG A 39 10.24 -2.77 -10.77
CA ARG A 39 8.79 -3.01 -10.83
C ARG A 39 7.95 -1.72 -10.83
N THR A 40 8.52 -0.57 -10.48
CA THR A 40 7.82 0.71 -10.46
C THR A 40 8.13 1.47 -11.74
N TYR A 41 7.35 1.21 -12.78
CA TYR A 41 7.44 1.94 -14.05
C TYR A 41 6.06 2.07 -14.67
N SER A 42 5.93 3.03 -15.57
CA SER A 42 4.77 3.24 -16.41
C SER A 42 5.14 3.02 -17.87
N PHE A 43 4.17 2.66 -18.70
CA PHE A 43 4.36 2.48 -20.14
C PHE A 43 3.09 2.86 -20.89
N VAL A 44 3.24 3.35 -22.11
CA VAL A 44 2.09 3.66 -22.96
C VAL A 44 1.60 2.37 -23.63
N ASP A 45 0.34 2.02 -23.42
CA ASP A 45 -0.29 0.91 -24.14
C ASP A 45 -0.46 1.27 -25.62
N LYS A 46 -0.02 0.38 -26.50
CA LYS A 46 -0.02 0.64 -27.94
C LYS A 46 -1.41 0.62 -28.57
N LYS A 47 -2.41 0.03 -27.91
CA LYS A 47 -3.76 -0.09 -28.46
C LYS A 47 -4.65 1.06 -28.00
N SER A 48 -4.64 1.37 -26.71
CA SER A 48 -5.47 2.45 -26.15
C SER A 48 -4.79 3.82 -26.21
N GLY A 49 -3.45 3.87 -26.21
CA GLY A 49 -2.68 5.10 -26.09
C GLY A 49 -2.58 5.64 -24.67
N ASP A 50 -3.12 4.91 -23.68
CA ASP A 50 -3.08 5.31 -22.27
C ASP A 50 -1.73 4.99 -21.64
N GLU A 51 -1.30 5.81 -20.70
CA GLU A 51 -0.21 5.48 -19.80
C GLU A 51 -0.71 4.50 -18.72
N ILE A 52 -0.05 3.36 -18.61
CA ILE A 52 -0.39 2.28 -17.68
C ILE A 52 0.78 2.07 -16.72
N ASP A 53 0.47 2.07 -15.43
CA ASP A 53 1.40 1.68 -14.38
C ASP A 53 1.57 0.16 -14.32
N ASN A 54 2.82 -0.28 -14.11
CA ASN A 54 3.12 -1.66 -13.81
C ASN A 54 2.73 -2.00 -12.37
N GLY A 55 1.43 -2.29 -12.18
CA GLY A 55 0.80 -2.57 -10.90
C GLY A 55 0.11 -1.34 -10.30
N GLN A 56 -0.85 -1.57 -9.40
CA GLN A 56 -1.47 -0.51 -8.62
C GLN A 56 -0.59 -0.23 -7.39
N HIS A 57 0.06 0.94 -7.36
CA HIS A 57 0.90 1.34 -6.24
C HIS A 57 0.11 2.27 -5.31
N LEU A 58 -0.06 1.88 -4.05
CA LEU A 58 -0.58 2.75 -3.00
C LEU A 58 0.59 3.31 -2.18
N LEU A 59 0.73 4.63 -2.17
CA LEU A 59 1.65 5.33 -1.29
C LEU A 59 0.86 5.95 -0.13
N LEU A 60 1.14 5.53 1.09
CA LEU A 60 0.49 6.06 2.28
C LEU A 60 1.34 7.15 2.95
N GLY A 61 0.67 8.10 3.62
CA GLY A 61 1.35 9.20 4.33
C GLY A 61 2.30 8.74 5.45
N CYS A 62 2.18 7.49 5.91
CA CYS A 62 3.08 6.88 6.89
C CYS A 62 4.40 6.34 6.29
N TYR A 63 4.59 6.39 4.97
CA TYR A 63 5.78 5.85 4.31
C TYR A 63 6.90 6.90 4.29
N TYR A 64 7.34 7.32 5.48
CA TYR A 64 8.21 8.48 5.69
C TYR A 64 9.51 8.40 4.87
N GLU A 65 10.15 7.24 4.80
CA GLU A 65 11.40 7.03 4.09
C GLU A 65 11.21 7.17 2.57
N THR A 66 10.07 6.71 2.05
CA THR A 66 9.75 6.85 0.63
C THR A 66 9.45 8.30 0.28
N LEU A 67 8.70 9.01 1.13
CA LEU A 67 8.40 10.43 0.96
C LEU A 67 9.67 11.29 1.05
N GLU A 68 10.57 10.99 1.98
CA GLU A 68 11.87 11.66 2.08
C GLU A 68 12.77 11.36 0.87
N PHE A 69 12.75 10.13 0.34
CA PHE A 69 13.42 9.81 -0.92
C PHE A 69 12.89 10.67 -2.09
N ILE A 70 11.57 10.72 -2.28
CA ILE A 70 10.90 11.53 -3.32
C ILE A 70 11.30 13.00 -3.21
N LYS A 71 11.28 13.54 -1.98
CA LYS A 71 11.71 14.91 -1.70
C LYS A 71 13.18 15.14 -2.03
N SER A 72 14.03 14.17 -1.70
CA SER A 72 15.48 14.24 -1.92
C SER A 72 15.87 14.30 -3.40
N ILE A 73 15.06 13.70 -4.28
CA ILE A 73 15.26 13.75 -5.73
C ILE A 73 14.49 14.90 -6.40
N GLY A 74 13.83 15.77 -5.62
CA GLY A 74 13.09 16.91 -6.14
C GLY A 74 11.79 16.56 -6.87
N ALA A 75 11.23 15.38 -6.64
CA ALA A 75 10.06 14.86 -7.36
C ALA A 75 8.71 15.10 -6.66
N THR A 76 8.69 15.86 -5.56
CA THR A 76 7.47 16.07 -4.75
C THR A 76 6.30 16.66 -5.54
N ASN A 77 6.59 17.54 -6.49
CA ASN A 77 5.59 18.19 -7.35
C ASN A 77 5.01 17.27 -8.44
N LEU A 78 5.56 16.07 -8.61
CA LEU A 78 5.02 15.06 -9.53
C LEU A 78 3.98 14.16 -8.86
N PHE A 79 3.81 14.28 -7.54
CA PHE A 79 2.83 13.50 -6.78
C PHE A 79 1.53 14.28 -6.60
N ASN A 80 0.41 13.60 -6.86
CA ASN A 80 -0.91 14.06 -6.45
C ASN A 80 -1.31 13.34 -5.15
N PHE A 81 -1.40 14.09 -4.05
CA PHE A 81 -1.77 13.52 -2.75
C PHE A 81 -3.28 13.54 -2.55
N GLN A 82 -3.86 12.36 -2.38
CA GLN A 82 -5.24 12.24 -1.97
C GLN A 82 -5.37 12.52 -0.46
N HIS A 83 -6.00 13.63 -0.09
CA HIS A 83 -6.08 14.08 1.31
C HIS A 83 -7.00 13.24 2.21
N LYS A 84 -7.87 12.41 1.61
CA LYS A 84 -8.83 11.56 2.32
C LYS A 84 -8.82 10.16 1.72
N LEU A 85 -9.18 9.16 2.51
CA LEU A 85 -9.34 7.81 1.97
C LEU A 85 -10.55 7.78 1.03
N GLU A 86 -10.31 7.44 -0.22
CA GLU A 86 -11.33 7.18 -1.24
C GLU A 86 -10.79 6.05 -2.11
N LEU A 87 -11.45 4.90 -2.06
CA LEU A 87 -11.08 3.72 -2.81
C LEU A 87 -12.32 3.18 -3.52
N ASN A 88 -12.19 2.95 -4.83
CA ASN A 88 -13.22 2.37 -5.66
C ASN A 88 -12.93 0.89 -5.88
N PHE A 89 -13.90 0.05 -5.54
CA PHE A 89 -13.85 -1.39 -5.74
C PHE A 89 -14.87 -1.79 -6.78
N VAL A 90 -14.52 -2.78 -7.60
CA VAL A 90 -15.42 -3.33 -8.62
C VAL A 90 -15.43 -4.84 -8.46
N THR A 91 -16.61 -5.42 -8.25
CA THR A 91 -16.78 -6.87 -8.19
C THR A 91 -16.74 -7.48 -9.60
N ARG A 92 -16.63 -8.82 -9.69
CA ARG A 92 -16.67 -9.53 -10.98
C ARG A 92 -17.97 -9.29 -11.74
N ASP A 93 -19.06 -9.05 -11.02
CA ASP A 93 -20.38 -8.74 -11.57
C ASP A 93 -20.54 -7.25 -11.93
N LYS A 94 -19.43 -6.50 -11.96
CA LYS A 94 -19.35 -5.07 -12.29
C LYS A 94 -20.10 -4.15 -11.31
N ILE A 95 -20.40 -4.64 -10.11
CA ILE A 95 -20.97 -3.81 -9.04
C ILE A 95 -19.85 -2.97 -8.45
N LYS A 96 -20.09 -1.66 -8.36
CA LYS A 96 -19.15 -0.71 -7.77
C LYS A 96 -19.45 -0.55 -6.28
N HIS A 97 -18.42 -0.62 -5.46
CA HIS A 97 -18.47 -0.23 -4.06
C HIS A 97 -17.42 0.82 -3.79
N GLN A 98 -17.71 1.77 -2.91
CA GLN A 98 -16.78 2.83 -2.58
C GLN A 98 -16.53 2.86 -1.08
N LEU A 99 -15.26 2.78 -0.68
CA LEU A 99 -14.83 3.09 0.69
C LEU A 99 -14.33 4.53 0.72
N LYS A 100 -15.11 5.42 1.32
CA LYS A 100 -14.82 6.86 1.34
C LYS A 100 -14.93 7.42 2.75
N ALA A 101 -13.85 8.02 3.23
CA ALA A 101 -13.84 8.75 4.49
C ALA A 101 -14.67 10.03 4.38
N THR A 102 -15.35 10.38 5.47
CA THR A 102 -16.07 11.66 5.57
C THR A 102 -15.12 12.80 5.97
N ASP A 103 -15.63 14.03 6.03
CA ASP A 103 -14.86 15.23 6.37
C ASP A 103 -14.52 15.36 7.86
N LEU A 104 -14.96 14.41 8.68
CA LEU A 104 -14.71 14.40 10.12
C LEU A 104 -13.23 14.05 10.40
N PRO A 105 -12.65 14.59 11.50
CA PRO A 105 -11.28 14.33 11.85
C PRO A 105 -11.05 12.84 12.17
N TYR A 106 -9.79 12.41 12.09
CA TYR A 106 -9.40 11.07 12.54
C TYR A 106 -9.75 10.88 14.02
N PRO A 107 -10.30 9.71 14.43
CA PRO A 107 -10.62 8.53 13.61
C PRO A 107 -12.04 8.53 13.00
N PHE A 108 -12.87 9.51 13.33
CA PHE A 108 -14.30 9.54 12.98
C PHE A 108 -14.56 9.53 11.47
N GLY A 109 -13.74 10.23 10.67
CA GLY A 109 -13.88 10.23 9.20
C GLY A 109 -13.79 8.83 8.60
N LEU A 110 -12.85 8.01 9.07
CA LEU A 110 -12.68 6.62 8.65
C LEU A 110 -13.80 5.72 9.19
N PHE A 111 -14.19 5.93 10.45
CA PHE A 111 -15.27 5.18 11.09
C PHE A 111 -16.58 5.33 10.30
N PHE A 112 -17.00 6.55 9.99
CA PHE A 112 -18.21 6.78 9.19
C PHE A 112 -18.05 6.31 7.75
N GLY A 113 -16.84 6.37 7.19
CA GLY A 113 -16.56 5.77 5.89
C GLY A 113 -16.78 4.25 5.86
N LEU A 114 -16.36 3.55 6.91
CA LEU A 114 -16.61 2.11 7.06
C LEU A 114 -18.12 1.81 7.24
N LEU A 115 -18.83 2.63 8.02
CA LEU A 115 -20.27 2.47 8.20
C LEU A 115 -21.04 2.61 6.87
N ASN A 116 -20.58 3.50 5.98
CA ASN A 116 -21.17 3.72 4.66
C ASN A 116 -20.69 2.72 3.60
N TYR A 117 -19.73 1.84 3.90
CA TYR A 117 -19.20 0.90 2.93
C TYR A 117 -20.18 -0.24 2.65
N GLU A 118 -20.73 -0.30 1.43
CA GLU A 118 -21.83 -1.20 1.07
C GLU A 118 -21.41 -2.65 0.82
N ALA A 119 -20.11 -2.93 0.65
CA ALA A 119 -19.62 -4.30 0.43
C ALA A 119 -19.67 -5.18 1.70
N LEU A 120 -19.96 -4.58 2.86
CA LEU A 120 -19.93 -5.23 4.17
C LEU A 120 -21.29 -5.15 4.87
N SER A 121 -21.65 -6.24 5.54
CA SER A 121 -22.82 -6.26 6.42
C SER A 121 -22.58 -5.41 7.68
N ILE A 122 -23.66 -5.07 8.41
CA ILE A 122 -23.53 -4.37 9.69
C ILE A 122 -22.74 -5.19 10.72
N PHE A 123 -22.87 -6.52 10.70
CA PHE A 123 -22.13 -7.42 11.58
C PHE A 123 -20.64 -7.41 11.26
N ASP A 124 -20.26 -7.43 9.97
CA ASP A 124 -18.87 -7.33 9.55
C ASP A 124 -18.24 -6.01 10.02
N LYS A 125 -18.96 -4.89 9.86
CA LYS A 125 -18.51 -3.56 10.28
C LYS A 125 -18.21 -3.52 11.78
N ILE A 126 -19.10 -4.05 12.62
CA ILE A 126 -18.90 -4.14 14.07
C ILE A 126 -17.66 -4.99 14.40
N LYS A 127 -17.47 -6.12 13.73
CA LYS A 127 -16.33 -7.01 13.94
C LYS A 127 -14.99 -6.38 13.52
N ILE A 128 -14.97 -5.58 12.45
CA ILE A 128 -13.79 -4.81 12.07
C ILE A 128 -13.46 -3.76 13.14
N ILE A 129 -14.45 -2.99 13.59
CA ILE A 129 -14.27 -1.96 14.64
C ILE A 129 -13.68 -2.60 15.90
N PHE A 130 -14.15 -3.79 16.26
CA PHE A 130 -13.63 -4.53 17.41
C PHE A 130 -12.15 -4.90 17.26
N ILE A 131 -11.72 -5.39 16.08
CA ILE A 131 -10.29 -5.61 15.81
C ILE A 131 -9.50 -4.31 16.03
N PHE A 132 -9.92 -3.20 15.41
CA PHE A 132 -9.20 -1.92 15.54
C PHE A 132 -9.12 -1.42 16.99
N ALA A 133 -10.17 -1.63 17.79
CA ALA A 133 -10.16 -1.29 19.22
C ALA A 133 -9.19 -2.17 20.03
N GLN A 134 -8.93 -3.40 19.59
CA GLN A 134 -8.04 -4.35 20.25
C GLN A 134 -6.58 -4.24 19.79
N LEU A 135 -6.31 -3.72 18.58
CA LEU A 135 -4.96 -3.63 18.01
C LEU A 135 -3.92 -3.01 18.96
N PRO A 136 -4.19 -1.92 19.70
CA PRO A 136 -3.20 -1.35 20.63
C PRO A 136 -2.78 -2.29 21.77
N PHE A 137 -3.59 -3.30 22.07
CA PHE A 137 -3.37 -4.27 23.15
C PHE A 137 -2.92 -5.64 22.64
N LEU A 138 -2.72 -5.78 21.33
CA LEU A 138 -2.39 -7.05 20.70
C LEU A 138 -0.91 -7.40 20.92
N GLN A 139 -0.66 -8.56 21.53
CA GLN A 139 0.67 -9.13 21.65
C GLN A 139 1.02 -9.91 20.39
N SER A 140 1.87 -9.33 19.54
CA SER A 140 2.21 -9.91 18.23
C SER A 140 2.96 -11.23 18.36
N GLU A 141 3.69 -11.48 19.46
CA GLU A 141 4.45 -12.73 19.65
C GLU A 141 3.54 -13.96 19.67
N LYS A 142 2.28 -13.80 20.11
CA LYS A 142 1.29 -14.88 20.15
C LYS A 142 0.93 -15.40 18.76
N TYR A 143 1.11 -14.59 17.71
CA TYR A 143 0.62 -14.88 16.37
C TYR A 143 1.74 -15.21 15.37
N LEU A 144 2.98 -15.43 15.82
CA LEU A 144 4.13 -15.69 14.94
C LEU A 144 3.94 -16.86 13.97
N ASN A 145 3.13 -17.86 14.34
CA ASN A 145 2.87 -19.05 13.53
C ASN A 145 1.47 -19.05 12.89
N HIS A 146 0.75 -17.93 12.91
CA HIS A 146 -0.57 -17.82 12.29
C HIS A 146 -0.45 -17.19 10.91
N SER A 147 -1.22 -17.73 9.96
CA SER A 147 -1.48 -16.99 8.73
C SER A 147 -2.39 -15.80 9.02
N VAL A 148 -2.39 -14.80 8.13
CA VAL A 148 -3.30 -13.64 8.25
C VAL A 148 -4.75 -14.13 8.18
N GLU A 149 -5.03 -15.13 7.34
CA GLU A 149 -6.36 -15.72 7.23
C GLU A 149 -6.81 -16.38 8.54
N ASP A 150 -5.96 -17.20 9.16
CA ASP A 150 -6.30 -17.91 10.39
C ASP A 150 -6.59 -16.94 11.53
N TRP A 151 -5.73 -15.92 11.69
CA TRP A 151 -5.94 -14.88 12.68
C TRP A 151 -7.27 -14.14 12.48
N LEU A 152 -7.62 -13.76 11.25
CA LEU A 152 -8.89 -13.08 10.97
C LEU A 152 -10.10 -13.97 11.25
N ILE A 153 -10.03 -15.27 10.94
CA ILE A 153 -11.08 -16.24 11.25
C ILE A 153 -11.26 -16.37 12.77
N GLU A 154 -10.17 -16.46 13.52
CA GLU A 154 -10.20 -16.48 15.00
C GLU A 154 -10.81 -15.21 15.60
N GLN A 155 -10.57 -14.05 14.99
CA GLN A 155 -11.24 -12.79 15.36
C GLN A 155 -12.71 -12.71 14.91
N GLY A 156 -13.25 -13.78 14.32
CA GLY A 156 -14.65 -13.88 13.91
C GLY A 156 -14.98 -13.05 12.67
N GLN A 157 -14.00 -12.76 11.81
CA GLN A 157 -14.24 -12.09 10.53
C GLN A 157 -14.89 -13.07 9.55
N SER A 158 -16.02 -12.68 8.95
CA SER A 158 -16.70 -13.52 7.96
C SER A 158 -15.85 -13.68 6.69
N ARG A 159 -16.13 -14.72 5.89
CA ARG A 159 -15.49 -14.91 4.58
C ARG A 159 -15.68 -13.72 3.64
N ASN A 160 -16.87 -13.09 3.68
CA ASN A 160 -17.14 -11.87 2.90
C ASN A 160 -16.28 -10.70 3.40
N CYS A 161 -16.19 -10.50 4.72
CA CYS A 161 -15.35 -9.46 5.32
C CYS A 161 -13.87 -9.63 4.96
N ILE A 162 -13.35 -10.85 5.03
CA ILE A 162 -11.97 -11.15 4.66
C ILE A 162 -11.75 -10.78 3.20
N LYS A 163 -12.57 -11.29 2.27
CA LYS A 163 -12.41 -11.06 0.84
C LYS A 163 -12.58 -9.59 0.42
N SER A 164 -13.59 -8.91 0.97
CA SER A 164 -14.00 -7.57 0.53
C SER A 164 -13.27 -6.44 1.23
N PHE A 165 -12.55 -6.70 2.31
CA PHE A 165 -11.83 -5.68 3.07
C PHE A 165 -10.39 -6.10 3.41
N TRP A 166 -10.22 -7.19 4.15
CA TRP A 166 -8.90 -7.57 4.68
C TRP A 166 -7.92 -8.10 3.64
N GLU A 167 -8.40 -8.88 2.66
CA GLU A 167 -7.55 -9.47 1.61
C GLU A 167 -6.89 -8.39 0.78
N ILE A 168 -7.61 -7.31 0.46
CA ILE A 168 -7.08 -6.19 -0.31
C ILE A 168 -5.95 -5.50 0.46
N ILE A 169 -6.15 -5.27 1.77
CA ILE A 169 -5.13 -4.66 2.63
C ILE A 169 -3.92 -5.59 2.77
N ALA A 170 -4.15 -6.87 3.07
CA ALA A 170 -3.11 -7.86 3.32
C ALA A 170 -2.28 -8.16 2.06
N VAL A 171 -2.92 -8.38 0.91
CA VAL A 171 -2.23 -8.57 -0.37
C VAL A 171 -1.50 -7.30 -0.76
N GLY A 172 -2.11 -6.12 -0.58
CA GLY A 172 -1.46 -4.84 -0.86
C GLY A 172 -0.21 -4.60 -0.01
N ALA A 173 -0.24 -4.96 1.27
CA ALA A 173 0.87 -4.75 2.20
C ALA A 173 1.96 -5.83 2.10
N LEU A 174 1.57 -7.11 1.95
CA LEU A 174 2.48 -8.26 2.03
C LEU A 174 2.88 -8.80 0.66
N ASN A 175 2.16 -8.42 -0.40
CA ASN A 175 2.31 -8.96 -1.75
C ASN A 175 2.30 -10.50 -1.78
N SER A 176 1.47 -11.10 -0.93
CA SER A 176 1.32 -12.55 -0.75
C SER A 176 -0.14 -12.92 -0.51
N LYS A 177 -0.46 -14.21 -0.66
CA LYS A 177 -1.74 -14.77 -0.22
C LYS A 177 -1.83 -14.69 1.30
N LEU A 178 -3.05 -14.78 1.83
CA LEU A 178 -3.32 -14.68 3.27
C LEU A 178 -2.95 -15.97 4.04
N LYS A 179 -2.72 -17.07 3.31
CA LYS A 179 -2.23 -18.35 3.83
C LYS A 179 -0.72 -18.42 3.82
#